data_AF-E8M913-F1
#
_entry.id   AF-E8M913-F1
#
_cell.length_a   1.000
_cell.length_b   1.000
_cell.length_c   1.000
_cell.angle_alpha   90.00
_cell.angle_beta   90.00
_cell.angle_gamma   90.00
#
_symmetry.space_group_name_H-M   'P 1'
#
loop_
_entity.id
_entity.type
_entity.pdbx_description
1 polymer ?
#
loop_
_entity_poly.entity_id
_entity_poly.type
_entity_poly.pdbx_seq_one_letter_code
_entity_poly.pdbx_strand_id
1 'polypeptide(L)'
;MLRILCKPLKRLSINQMLFGSHLVLVLFIVVCMSYSRYASEWNRHVSYSALLAEYSIKSHINFFSSAVAGLNYANLTMSSTKQLIASMEDILYFEVSGVSDYSKRPVKVQYLAATQELWRADVTQSEVNRSFDTLLQHREALLSPDLSSPIKIRKLNYLLNRSETEYEALSRSFGLTQSFQLLWKKPKLNDLHYQLDQEDCVLHVQVPLTNVSGGYIWAVIDASKLTQIQHALIKELLIEAISALFVSMFLILWVSHWIVAPLKKLAASMRSEHAYQEINSLSELQRTDEIGQLARAYRGLLVKIESQLNILRTKSDTDPLTGLGSRYKYTRTALPFIKRHLGRGEFVGMIVCDVDNFKSFNDIYGHTEGDNALAKVGNKIAELARDSDLAFRYGGEEFVILCARPSESQLYYFTERLKLEIEGLGILHAGNMPYRVVTVSTGGTIAHHSFRNQQPLDHKALQEHMFNVADKALYRSKEQGRNHVNWRAVDMETKN
;
A
#
# COMPACT_ATOMS: atom_id res chain seq x y z
N MET A 1 15.29 15.45 12.60
CA MET A 1 13.88 15.51 12.13
C MET A 1 13.36 14.18 11.53
N LEU A 2 14.20 13.33 10.90
CA LEU A 2 13.75 12.03 10.34
C LEU A 2 13.37 10.92 11.34
N ARG A 3 13.75 11.01 12.63
CA ARG A 3 13.46 9.95 13.63
C ARG A 3 12.01 9.91 14.14
N ILE A 4 11.24 10.99 13.96
CA ILE A 4 9.88 11.10 14.51
C ILE A 4 8.84 10.48 13.57
N LEU A 5 9.12 10.42 12.25
CA LEU A 5 8.25 9.77 11.26
C LEU A 5 8.33 8.23 11.24
N CYS A 6 9.31 7.61 11.91
CA CYS A 6 9.50 6.15 11.88
C CYS A 6 8.73 5.35 12.94
N LYS A 7 8.20 5.98 14.00
CA LYS A 7 7.46 5.25 15.06
C LYS A 7 6.08 4.68 14.64
N PRO A 8 5.26 5.31 13.78
CA PRO A 8 3.96 4.75 13.40
C PRO A 8 4.04 3.64 12.33
N LEU A 9 5.15 3.50 11.61
CA LEU A 9 5.31 2.51 10.53
C LEU A 9 5.38 1.05 11.00
N LYS A 10 5.70 0.78 12.28
CA LYS A 10 5.85 -0.59 12.82
C LYS A 10 4.54 -1.39 12.94
N ARG A 11 3.37 -0.78 12.70
CA ARG A 11 2.05 -1.46 12.79
C ARG A 11 1.30 -1.56 11.46
N LEU A 12 1.87 -1.06 10.36
CA LEU A 12 1.18 -1.07 9.07
C LEU A 12 1.41 -2.41 8.36
N SER A 13 0.34 -3.00 7.85
CA SER A 13 0.45 -4.16 6.97
C SER A 13 1.15 -3.79 5.65
N ILE A 14 1.76 -4.76 4.97
CA ILE A 14 2.42 -4.54 3.66
C ILE A 14 1.48 -3.82 2.68
N ASN A 15 0.18 -4.15 2.68
CA ASN A 15 -0.83 -3.47 1.86
C ASN A 15 -0.95 -1.97 2.20
N GLN A 16 -0.95 -1.63 3.49
CA GLN A 16 -1.05 -0.24 3.94
C GLN A 16 0.23 0.54 3.65
N MET A 17 1.40 -0.10 3.75
CA MET A 17 2.67 0.51 3.39
C MET A 17 2.78 0.77 1.89
N LEU A 18 2.41 -0.22 1.06
CA LEU A 18 2.41 -0.11 -0.39
C LEU A 18 1.40 0.96 -0.85
N PHE A 19 0.18 0.93 -0.30
CA PHE A 19 -0.85 1.91 -0.59
C PHE A 19 -0.41 3.33 -0.18
N GLY A 20 0.05 3.50 1.06
CA GLY A 20 0.44 4.80 1.59
C GLY A 20 1.63 5.40 0.84
N SER A 21 2.68 4.61 0.58
CA SER A 21 3.86 5.09 -0.15
C SER A 21 3.55 5.46 -1.59
N HIS A 22 2.79 4.62 -2.30
CA HIS A 22 2.47 4.88 -3.70
C HIS A 22 1.50 6.04 -3.88
N LEU A 23 0.48 6.15 -3.01
CA LEU A 23 -0.46 7.27 -3.01
C LEU A 23 0.24 8.61 -2.74
N VAL A 24 1.15 8.66 -1.75
CA VAL A 24 1.92 9.87 -1.43
C VAL A 24 2.81 10.26 -2.61
N LEU A 25 3.48 9.31 -3.25
CA LEU A 25 4.32 9.57 -4.42
C LEU A 25 3.48 10.14 -5.58
N VAL A 26 2.35 9.53 -5.91
CA VAL A 26 1.48 9.99 -7.00
C VAL A 26 0.90 11.36 -6.69
N LEU A 27 0.43 11.59 -5.47
CA LEU A 27 -0.10 12.89 -5.06
C LEU A 27 0.98 13.98 -5.14
N PHE A 28 2.21 13.68 -4.72
CA PHE A 28 3.33 14.61 -4.85
C PHE A 28 3.64 14.94 -6.31
N ILE A 29 3.76 13.92 -7.18
CA ILE A 29 4.03 14.12 -8.61
C ILE A 29 2.93 14.95 -9.27
N VAL A 30 1.66 14.57 -9.04
CA VAL A 30 0.50 15.27 -9.61
C VAL A 30 0.47 16.73 -9.15
N VAL A 31 0.59 17.00 -7.85
CA VAL A 31 0.56 18.38 -7.33
C VAL A 31 1.72 19.21 -7.90
N CYS A 32 2.94 18.69 -7.90
CA CYS A 32 4.10 19.41 -8.42
C CYS A 32 4.01 19.66 -9.93
N MET A 33 3.65 18.64 -10.72
CA MET A 33 3.50 18.79 -12.18
C MET A 33 2.34 19.70 -12.55
N SER A 34 1.17 19.55 -11.90
CA SER A 34 0.02 20.41 -12.13
C SER A 34 0.31 21.87 -11.79
N TYR A 35 1.01 22.14 -10.68
CA TYR A 35 1.43 23.49 -10.32
C TYR A 35 2.42 24.08 -11.33
N SER A 36 3.45 23.31 -11.70
CA SER A 36 4.45 23.75 -12.68
C SER A 36 3.82 24.04 -14.04
N ARG A 37 2.92 23.17 -14.51
CA ARG A 37 2.20 23.37 -15.78
C ARG A 37 1.27 24.57 -15.69
N TYR A 38 0.49 24.70 -14.62
CA TYR A 38 -0.37 25.87 -14.41
C TYR A 38 0.43 27.18 -14.48
N ALA A 39 1.50 27.29 -13.69
CA ALA A 39 2.32 28.49 -13.64
C ALA A 39 2.96 28.83 -15.00
N SER A 40 3.46 27.81 -15.72
CA SER A 40 4.05 27.99 -17.04
C SER A 40 3.03 28.45 -18.08
N GLU A 41 1.90 27.75 -18.19
CA GLU A 41 0.85 28.06 -19.17
C GLU A 41 0.20 29.42 -18.87
N TRP A 42 -0.11 29.70 -17.60
CA TRP A 42 -0.68 30.98 -17.18
C TRP A 42 0.23 32.15 -17.52
N ASN A 43 1.51 32.08 -17.13
CA ASN A 43 2.47 33.15 -17.45
C ASN A 43 2.63 33.33 -18.97
N ARG A 44 2.61 32.24 -19.74
CA ARG A 44 2.69 32.29 -21.21
C ARG A 44 1.50 33.05 -21.80
N HIS A 45 0.27 32.75 -21.37
CA HIS A 45 -0.93 33.42 -21.87
C HIS A 45 -0.95 34.91 -21.52
N VAL A 46 -0.64 35.26 -20.27
CA VAL A 46 -0.59 36.67 -19.83
C VAL A 46 0.48 37.44 -20.61
N SER A 47 1.69 36.87 -20.75
CA SER A 47 2.80 37.52 -21.46
C SER A 47 2.49 37.68 -22.96
N TYR A 48 1.84 36.69 -23.57
CA TYR A 48 1.44 36.75 -24.97
C TYR A 48 0.37 37.84 -25.22
N SER A 49 -0.65 37.92 -24.37
CA SER A 49 -1.66 38.99 -24.43
C SER A 49 -1.05 40.38 -24.27
N ALA A 50 -0.11 40.54 -23.32
CA ALA A 50 0.61 41.80 -23.13
C ALA A 50 1.44 42.19 -24.35
N LEU A 51 2.13 41.23 -24.96
CA LEU A 51 2.98 41.46 -26.11
C LEU A 51 2.18 41.77 -27.39
N LEU A 52 1.02 41.15 -27.59
CA LEU A 52 0.08 41.52 -28.67
C LEU A 52 -0.41 42.96 -28.52
N ALA A 53 -0.83 43.34 -27.32
CA ALA A 53 -1.24 44.69 -27.00
C ALA A 53 -0.11 45.71 -27.23
N GLU A 54 1.09 45.39 -26.74
CA GLU A 54 2.28 46.22 -26.92
C GLU A 54 2.60 46.42 -28.41
N TYR A 55 2.52 45.38 -29.24
CA TYR A 55 2.73 45.49 -30.69
C TYR A 55 1.67 46.34 -31.38
N SER A 56 0.40 46.20 -30.99
CA SER A 56 -0.71 47.02 -31.51
C SER A 56 -0.50 48.50 -31.23
N ILE A 57 0.04 48.85 -30.06
CA ILE A 57 0.37 50.23 -29.70
C ILE A 57 1.65 50.69 -30.45
N LYS A 58 2.69 49.84 -30.48
CA LYS A 58 3.98 50.16 -31.10
C LYS A 58 3.89 50.44 -32.59
N SER A 59 3.00 49.78 -33.33
CA SER A 59 2.79 50.05 -34.76
C SER A 59 2.41 51.51 -35.06
N HIS A 60 1.86 52.23 -34.07
CA HIS A 60 1.45 53.62 -34.18
C HIS A 60 2.30 54.58 -33.32
N ILE A 61 3.39 54.10 -32.70
CA ILE A 61 4.18 54.91 -31.75
C ILE A 61 4.79 56.15 -32.39
N ASN A 62 5.19 56.08 -33.66
CA ASN A 62 5.77 57.21 -34.39
C ASN A 62 4.74 58.33 -34.61
N PHE A 63 3.48 57.97 -34.85
CA PHE A 63 2.37 58.94 -34.99
C PHE A 63 2.15 59.68 -33.67
N PHE A 64 1.99 58.95 -32.56
CA PHE A 64 1.79 59.57 -31.24
C PHE A 64 3.00 60.39 -30.79
N SER A 65 4.22 59.87 -30.98
CA SER A 65 5.46 60.54 -30.58
C SER A 65 5.69 61.84 -31.34
N SER A 66 5.47 61.85 -32.66
CA SER A 66 5.58 63.08 -33.47
C SER A 66 4.51 64.12 -33.12
N ALA A 67 3.27 63.68 -32.86
CA ALA A 67 2.19 64.56 -32.45
C ALA A 67 2.45 65.19 -31.07
N VAL A 68 2.99 64.43 -30.11
CA VAL A 68 3.40 64.94 -28.79
C VAL A 68 4.59 65.90 -28.91
N ALA A 69 5.62 65.54 -29.67
CA ALA A 69 6.81 66.38 -29.86
C ALA A 69 6.42 67.78 -30.38
N GLY A 70 5.55 67.84 -31.39
CA GLY A 70 5.07 69.08 -32.03
C GLY A 70 3.88 69.77 -31.37
N LEU A 71 3.36 69.27 -30.24
CA LEU A 71 2.15 69.79 -29.58
C LEU A 71 0.92 69.83 -30.51
N ASN A 72 0.77 68.81 -31.37
CA ASN A 72 -0.31 68.75 -32.35
C ASN A 72 -1.57 68.07 -31.78
N TYR A 73 -2.30 68.80 -30.92
CA TYR A 73 -3.54 68.31 -30.34
C TYR A 73 -4.61 67.98 -31.38
N ALA A 74 -4.66 68.71 -32.50
CA ALA A 74 -5.60 68.41 -33.57
C ALA A 74 -5.41 66.97 -34.07
N ASN A 75 -4.17 66.53 -34.31
CA ASN A 75 -3.90 65.15 -34.70
C ASN A 75 -4.29 64.16 -33.60
N LEU A 76 -4.07 64.49 -32.33
CA LEU A 76 -4.35 63.59 -31.21
C LEU A 76 -5.85 63.48 -30.87
N THR A 77 -6.68 64.47 -31.21
CA THR A 77 -8.12 64.49 -30.88
C THR A 77 -9.04 64.34 -32.10
N MET A 78 -8.48 64.23 -33.32
CA MET A 78 -9.23 63.99 -34.55
C MET A 78 -10.02 62.67 -34.51
N SER A 79 -11.14 62.63 -35.25
CA SER A 79 -12.00 61.45 -35.38
C SER A 79 -11.28 60.20 -35.91
N SER A 80 -10.28 60.38 -36.80
CA SER A 80 -9.46 59.28 -37.30
C SER A 80 -8.61 58.64 -36.20
N THR A 81 -8.04 59.44 -35.29
CA THR A 81 -7.27 58.96 -34.13
C THR A 81 -8.18 58.25 -33.13
N LYS A 82 -9.39 58.77 -32.92
CA LYS A 82 -10.42 58.10 -32.13
C LYS A 82 -10.76 56.71 -32.70
N GLN A 83 -10.99 56.63 -34.02
CA GLN A 83 -11.24 55.36 -34.70
C GLN A 83 -10.04 54.43 -34.65
N LEU A 84 -8.82 54.96 -34.77
CA LEU A 84 -7.58 54.21 -34.64
C LEU A 84 -7.49 53.54 -33.27
N ILE A 85 -7.65 54.30 -32.18
CA ILE A 85 -7.61 53.75 -30.81
C ILE A 85 -8.76 52.76 -30.59
N ALA A 86 -9.97 53.10 -31.05
CA ALA A 86 -11.14 52.21 -30.93
C ALA A 86 -11.01 50.91 -31.74
N SER A 87 -10.15 50.88 -32.77
CA SER A 87 -9.91 49.69 -33.58
C SER A 87 -8.93 48.70 -32.95
N MET A 88 -8.18 49.12 -31.93
CA MET A 88 -7.30 48.25 -31.18
C MET A 88 -8.14 47.30 -30.31
N GLU A 89 -7.83 46.01 -30.37
CA GLU A 89 -8.62 44.97 -29.70
C GLU A 89 -8.64 45.16 -28.17
N ASP A 90 -9.82 44.98 -27.57
CA ASP A 90 -10.05 44.93 -26.12
C ASP A 90 -9.62 46.18 -25.31
N ILE A 91 -9.38 47.35 -25.95
CA ILE A 91 -9.06 48.59 -25.22
C ILE A 91 -10.26 49.10 -24.42
N LEU A 92 -10.06 49.29 -23.11
CA LEU A 92 -11.01 49.95 -22.21
C LEU A 92 -10.66 51.42 -21.99
N TYR A 93 -9.35 51.72 -21.89
CA TYR A 93 -8.83 53.05 -21.66
C TYR A 93 -7.46 53.23 -22.30
N PHE A 94 -7.19 54.45 -22.78
CA PHE A 94 -5.94 54.78 -23.45
C PHE A 94 -5.52 56.21 -23.11
N GLU A 95 -4.31 56.38 -22.62
CA GLU A 95 -3.71 57.67 -22.25
C GLU A 95 -2.41 57.87 -23.02
N VAL A 96 -2.29 59.00 -23.71
CA VAL A 96 -1.04 59.50 -24.26
C VAL A 96 -0.57 60.65 -23.38
N SER A 97 0.61 60.51 -22.78
CA SER A 97 1.17 61.49 -21.85
C SER A 97 2.64 61.74 -22.14
N GLY A 98 3.06 62.99 -22.27
CA GLY A 98 4.45 63.33 -22.54
C GLY A 98 4.74 64.82 -22.45
N VAL A 99 5.92 65.21 -22.94
CA VAL A 99 6.34 66.62 -22.98
C VAL A 99 6.75 66.99 -24.41
N SER A 100 6.33 68.16 -24.87
CA SER A 100 6.70 68.66 -26.20
C SER A 100 8.20 68.98 -26.29
N ASP A 101 8.83 68.57 -27.40
CA ASP A 101 10.27 68.76 -27.61
C ASP A 101 10.66 70.22 -27.77
N TYR A 102 9.77 71.00 -28.39
CA TYR A 102 9.99 72.42 -28.69
C TYR A 102 9.56 73.34 -27.55
N SER A 103 8.32 73.16 -27.06
CA SER A 103 7.71 74.11 -26.10
C SER A 103 7.94 73.75 -24.64
N LYS A 104 8.42 72.53 -24.36
CA LYS A 104 8.55 71.94 -23.02
C LYS A 104 7.25 71.91 -22.20
N ARG A 105 6.09 72.03 -22.86
CA ARG A 105 4.77 71.91 -22.22
C ARG A 105 4.35 70.44 -22.10
N PRO A 106 3.63 70.07 -21.02
CA PRO A 106 3.03 68.74 -20.92
C PRO A 106 1.93 68.57 -21.97
N VAL A 107 1.80 67.36 -22.48
CA VAL A 107 0.75 66.95 -23.43
C VAL A 107 0.05 65.74 -22.83
N LYS A 108 -1.27 65.82 -22.65
CA LYS A 108 -2.05 64.71 -22.12
C LYS A 108 -3.37 64.54 -22.88
N VAL A 109 -3.57 63.36 -23.46
CA VAL A 109 -4.81 62.98 -24.15
C VAL A 109 -5.30 61.65 -23.61
N GLN A 110 -6.60 61.57 -23.38
CA GLN A 110 -7.25 60.39 -22.80
C GLN A 110 -8.41 59.94 -23.68
N TYR A 111 -8.57 58.63 -23.77
CA TYR A 111 -9.67 57.96 -24.45
C TYR A 111 -10.33 56.96 -23.51
N LEU A 112 -11.66 56.95 -23.52
CA LEU A 112 -12.46 56.00 -22.76
C LEU A 112 -13.39 55.25 -23.71
N ALA A 113 -13.27 53.93 -23.76
CA ALA A 113 -14.06 53.10 -24.68
C ALA A 113 -15.56 53.08 -24.34
N ALA A 114 -15.90 53.17 -23.04
CA ALA A 114 -17.29 53.12 -22.58
C ALA A 114 -18.14 54.29 -23.10
N THR A 115 -17.57 55.50 -23.14
CA THR A 115 -18.26 56.70 -23.67
C THR A 115 -17.86 57.02 -25.10
N GLN A 116 -16.86 56.32 -25.64
CA GLN A 116 -16.20 56.66 -26.90
C GLN A 116 -15.74 58.12 -26.89
N GLU A 117 -15.24 58.65 -25.79
CA GLU A 117 -14.76 60.04 -25.73
C GLU A 117 -13.23 60.08 -25.84
N LEU A 118 -12.72 61.05 -26.59
CA LEU A 118 -11.29 61.35 -26.76
C LEU A 118 -11.10 62.83 -26.49
N TRP A 119 -10.32 63.19 -25.47
CA TRP A 119 -10.20 64.58 -25.03
C TRP A 119 -8.81 64.91 -24.51
N ARG A 120 -8.54 66.22 -24.43
CA ARG A 120 -7.30 66.74 -23.84
C ARG A 120 -7.45 66.84 -22.33
N ALA A 121 -6.57 66.16 -21.59
CA ALA A 121 -6.63 66.05 -20.13
C ALA A 121 -5.71 67.05 -19.40
N ASP A 122 -4.95 67.87 -20.13
CA ASP A 122 -4.09 68.93 -19.57
C ASP A 122 -4.66 70.35 -19.76
N VAL A 123 -5.94 70.48 -20.13
CA VAL A 123 -6.61 71.78 -20.30
C VAL A 123 -6.78 72.48 -18.95
N THR A 124 -6.36 73.74 -18.88
CA THR A 124 -6.53 74.59 -17.68
C THR A 124 -7.70 75.57 -17.86
N GLN A 125 -8.33 75.98 -16.76
CA GLN A 125 -9.39 76.99 -16.79
C GLN A 125 -8.92 78.30 -17.45
N SER A 126 -7.65 78.68 -17.25
CA SER A 126 -7.07 79.87 -17.90
C SER A 126 -7.00 79.77 -19.42
N GLU A 127 -6.77 78.57 -19.97
CA GLU A 127 -6.77 78.37 -21.42
C GLU A 127 -8.19 78.47 -21.99
N VAL A 128 -9.18 77.89 -21.31
CA VAL A 128 -10.60 78.01 -21.70
C VAL A 128 -11.03 79.47 -21.71
N ASN A 129 -10.72 80.23 -20.65
CA ASN A 129 -11.06 81.65 -20.56
C ASN A 129 -10.37 82.46 -21.67
N ARG A 130 -9.09 82.23 -21.95
CA ARG A 130 -8.37 82.91 -23.03
C ARG A 130 -8.97 82.61 -24.40
N SER A 131 -9.39 81.37 -24.64
CA SER A 131 -10.07 80.98 -25.88
C SER A 131 -11.43 81.67 -26.01
N PHE A 132 -12.17 81.79 -24.91
CA PHE A 132 -13.43 82.53 -24.86
C PHE A 132 -13.25 84.02 -25.14
N ASP A 133 -12.25 84.66 -24.55
CA ASP A 133 -11.92 86.07 -24.79
C ASP A 133 -11.58 86.32 -26.27
N THR A 134 -10.84 85.39 -26.89
CA THR A 134 -10.48 85.46 -28.32
C THR A 134 -11.71 85.33 -29.21
N LEU A 135 -12.63 84.41 -28.87
CA LEU A 135 -13.92 84.25 -29.57
C LEU A 135 -14.76 85.53 -29.47
N LEU A 136 -14.81 86.15 -28.28
CA LEU A 136 -15.55 87.40 -28.05
C LEU A 136 -14.97 88.53 -28.91
N GLN A 137 -13.64 88.69 -28.93
CA GLN A 137 -12.94 89.68 -29.76
C GLN A 137 -13.25 89.52 -31.25
N HIS A 138 -13.30 88.28 -31.76
CA HIS A 138 -13.65 88.03 -33.16
C HIS A 138 -15.11 88.33 -33.46
N ARG A 139 -16.03 88.03 -32.52
CA ARG A 139 -17.46 88.35 -32.65
C ARG A 139 -17.70 89.86 -32.63
N GLU A 140 -17.03 90.59 -31.74
CA GLU A 140 -17.09 92.05 -31.67
C GLU A 140 -16.51 92.72 -32.92
N ALA A 141 -15.37 92.23 -33.43
CA ALA A 141 -14.77 92.75 -34.66
C ALA A 141 -15.68 92.60 -35.89
N LEU A 142 -16.57 91.59 -35.91
CA LEU A 142 -17.55 91.38 -36.97
C LEU A 142 -18.70 92.41 -36.93
N LEU A 143 -18.99 92.97 -35.74
CA LEU A 143 -20.03 93.97 -35.50
C LEU A 143 -19.53 95.41 -35.66
N SER A 144 -18.24 95.60 -35.96
CA SER A 144 -17.64 96.93 -36.08
C SER A 144 -18.17 97.70 -37.31
N PRO A 145 -18.56 98.98 -37.17
CA PRO A 145 -19.14 99.77 -38.25
C PRO A 145 -18.17 100.07 -39.41
N ASP A 146 -16.86 99.89 -39.21
CA ASP A 146 -15.80 100.12 -40.21
C ASP A 146 -15.54 98.91 -41.14
N LEU A 147 -16.27 97.81 -40.97
CA LEU A 147 -16.04 96.56 -41.68
C LEU A 147 -16.78 96.52 -43.04
N SER A 148 -16.24 97.19 -44.06
CA SER A 148 -16.88 97.31 -45.39
C SER A 148 -16.31 96.39 -46.48
N SER A 149 -15.12 95.79 -46.26
CA SER A 149 -14.43 94.98 -47.29
C SER A 149 -14.87 93.50 -47.29
N PRO A 150 -15.36 92.95 -48.41
CA PRO A 150 -15.78 91.54 -48.51
C PRO A 150 -14.69 90.52 -48.14
N ILE A 151 -13.42 90.84 -48.41
CA ILE A 151 -12.27 89.97 -48.11
C ILE A 151 -12.01 89.92 -46.60
N LYS A 152 -12.08 91.07 -45.93
CA LYS A 152 -11.91 91.15 -44.46
C LYS A 152 -13.01 90.38 -43.75
N ILE A 153 -14.25 90.49 -44.21
CA ILE A 153 -15.41 89.75 -43.67
C ILE A 153 -15.20 88.23 -43.80
N ARG A 154 -14.78 87.73 -44.98
CA ARG A 154 -14.49 86.29 -45.16
C ARG A 154 -13.39 85.78 -44.23
N LYS A 155 -12.29 86.54 -44.10
CA LYS A 155 -11.18 86.18 -43.20
C LYS A 155 -11.62 86.17 -41.74
N LEU A 156 -12.42 87.15 -41.33
CA LEU A 156 -12.91 87.24 -39.96
C LEU A 156 -13.91 86.12 -39.63
N ASN A 157 -14.80 85.76 -40.56
CA ASN A 157 -15.69 84.60 -40.41
C ASN A 157 -14.92 83.29 -40.26
N TYR A 158 -13.83 83.11 -41.01
CA TYR A 158 -12.96 81.95 -40.85
C TYR A 158 -12.31 81.91 -39.46
N LEU A 159 -11.78 83.05 -38.98
CA LEU A 159 -11.19 83.15 -37.65
C LEU A 159 -12.22 82.93 -36.53
N LEU A 160 -13.43 83.47 -36.69
CA LEU A 160 -14.54 83.29 -35.78
C LEU A 160 -14.89 81.81 -35.66
N ASN A 161 -15.14 81.13 -36.78
CA ASN A 161 -15.45 79.70 -36.81
C ASN A 161 -14.33 78.87 -36.18
N ARG A 162 -13.06 79.21 -36.47
CA ARG A 162 -11.90 78.56 -35.83
C ARG A 162 -11.88 78.76 -34.31
N SER A 163 -12.10 79.99 -33.82
CA SER A 163 -12.12 80.30 -32.39
C SER A 163 -13.30 79.67 -31.66
N GLU A 164 -14.45 79.52 -32.34
CA GLU A 164 -15.64 78.85 -31.83
C GLU A 164 -15.37 77.36 -31.67
N THR A 165 -14.83 76.71 -32.72
CA THR A 165 -14.42 75.30 -32.69
C THR A 165 -13.37 75.04 -31.60
N GLU A 166 -12.38 75.92 -31.45
CA GLU A 166 -11.33 75.80 -30.43
C GLU A 166 -11.88 75.94 -29.01
N TYR A 167 -12.73 76.95 -28.78
CA TYR A 167 -13.39 77.16 -27.48
C TYR A 167 -14.28 75.97 -27.10
N GLU A 168 -15.10 75.48 -28.03
CA GLU A 168 -15.97 74.31 -27.80
C GLU A 168 -15.14 73.06 -27.47
N ALA A 169 -14.06 72.79 -28.22
CA ALA A 169 -13.20 71.64 -27.99
C ALA A 169 -12.50 71.69 -26.62
N LEU A 170 -11.99 72.87 -26.24
CA LEU A 170 -11.33 73.07 -24.93
C LEU A 170 -12.33 73.01 -23.77
N SER A 171 -13.49 73.65 -23.91
CA SER A 171 -14.55 73.64 -22.89
C SER A 171 -15.07 72.22 -22.66
N ARG A 172 -15.31 71.45 -23.73
CA ARG A 172 -15.68 70.03 -23.64
C ARG A 172 -14.59 69.20 -22.97
N SER A 173 -13.33 69.38 -23.38
CA SER A 173 -12.20 68.64 -22.79
C SER A 173 -12.02 68.94 -21.29
N PHE A 174 -12.21 70.20 -20.90
CA PHE A 174 -12.17 70.61 -19.50
C PHE A 174 -13.33 70.00 -18.69
N GLY A 175 -14.56 70.04 -19.21
CA GLY A 175 -15.73 69.43 -18.56
C GLY A 175 -15.60 67.90 -18.41
N LEU A 176 -15.06 67.22 -19.43
CA LEU A 176 -14.77 65.79 -19.35
C LEU A 176 -13.70 65.50 -18.29
N THR A 177 -12.63 66.29 -18.24
CA THR A 177 -11.55 66.07 -17.26
C THR A 177 -12.02 66.28 -15.82
N GLN A 178 -12.95 67.22 -15.56
CA GLN A 178 -13.51 67.42 -14.22
C GLN A 178 -14.49 66.33 -13.79
N SER A 179 -15.27 65.77 -14.72
CA SER A 179 -16.24 64.71 -14.43
C SER A 179 -15.63 63.31 -14.48
N PHE A 180 -14.48 63.15 -15.13
CA PHE A 180 -13.79 61.88 -15.27
C PHE A 180 -13.17 61.41 -13.94
N GLN A 181 -13.60 60.23 -13.49
CA GLN A 181 -12.93 59.49 -12.44
C GLN A 181 -12.25 58.28 -13.06
N LEU A 182 -10.94 58.17 -12.81
CA LEU A 182 -10.15 57.04 -13.28
C LEU A 182 -10.56 55.78 -12.50
N LEU A 183 -11.13 54.81 -13.22
CA LEU A 183 -11.61 53.54 -12.63
C LEU A 183 -10.45 52.68 -12.12
N TRP A 184 -9.31 52.72 -12.80
CA TRP A 184 -8.17 51.84 -12.52
C TRP A 184 -7.00 52.59 -11.92
N LYS A 185 -6.34 51.99 -10.93
CA LYS A 185 -5.14 52.56 -10.34
C LYS A 185 -3.95 52.34 -11.28
N LYS A 186 -3.34 53.43 -11.75
CA LYS A 186 -2.15 53.32 -12.59
C LYS A 186 -1.03 52.57 -11.85
N PRO A 187 -0.53 51.44 -12.38
CA PRO A 187 0.52 50.67 -11.73
C PRO A 187 1.86 51.41 -11.76
N LYS A 188 2.69 51.15 -10.74
CA LYS A 188 4.11 51.50 -10.77
C LYS A 188 4.84 50.40 -11.52
N LEU A 189 4.93 50.53 -12.83
CA LEU A 189 5.68 49.61 -13.68
C LEU A 189 7.18 49.82 -13.45
N ASN A 190 7.86 48.79 -12.95
CA ASN A 190 9.34 48.68 -12.98
C ASN A 190 9.77 48.29 -14.42
N ASP A 191 10.91 47.63 -14.63
CA ASP A 191 11.42 47.18 -15.94
C ASP A 191 10.42 46.38 -16.82
N LEU A 192 9.27 45.98 -16.28
CA LEU A 192 8.18 45.32 -17.00
C LEU A 192 7.22 46.34 -17.64
N HIS A 193 6.95 46.19 -18.93
CA HIS A 193 6.04 47.05 -19.70
C HIS A 193 4.55 46.73 -19.48
N TYR A 194 4.21 45.72 -18.68
CA TYR A 194 2.82 45.36 -18.39
C TYR A 194 2.61 44.85 -16.96
N GLN A 195 1.37 44.93 -16.48
CA GLN A 195 0.92 44.34 -15.22
C GLN A 195 -0.52 43.87 -15.35
N LEU A 196 -0.80 42.62 -14.98
CA LEU A 196 -2.16 42.09 -14.89
C LEU A 196 -2.75 42.43 -13.53
N ASP A 197 -3.91 43.09 -13.52
CA ASP A 197 -4.76 43.21 -12.34
C ASP A 197 -5.84 42.12 -12.39
N GLN A 198 -5.76 41.18 -11.46
CA GLN A 198 -6.69 40.05 -11.40
C GLN A 198 -8.03 40.42 -10.76
N GLU A 199 -8.08 41.46 -9.93
CA GLU A 199 -9.32 41.87 -9.24
C GLU A 199 -10.26 42.55 -10.23
N ASP A 200 -9.73 43.52 -10.99
CA ASP A 200 -10.50 44.26 -12.00
C ASP A 200 -10.56 43.55 -13.35
N CYS A 201 -9.88 42.40 -13.50
CA CYS A 201 -9.76 41.66 -14.76
C CYS A 201 -9.25 42.52 -15.91
N VAL A 202 -8.21 43.32 -15.65
CA VAL A 202 -7.61 44.20 -16.66
C VAL A 202 -6.11 44.00 -16.80
N LEU A 203 -5.61 44.18 -18.01
CA LEU A 203 -4.20 44.17 -18.33
C LEU A 203 -3.73 45.59 -18.60
N HIS A 204 -2.82 46.08 -17.76
CA HIS A 204 -2.15 47.36 -17.96
C HIS A 204 -0.95 47.16 -18.86
N VAL A 205 -0.85 47.97 -19.92
CA VAL A 205 0.31 47.99 -20.83
C VAL A 205 0.81 49.42 -20.95
N GLN A 206 2.12 49.62 -20.82
CA GLN A 206 2.76 50.92 -20.94
C GLN A 206 3.90 50.86 -21.96
N VAL A 207 3.79 51.71 -22.98
CA VAL A 207 4.77 51.82 -24.08
C VAL A 207 5.42 53.19 -24.03
N PRO A 208 6.76 53.31 -23.94
CA PRO A 208 7.43 54.60 -23.95
C PRO A 208 7.31 55.28 -25.32
N LEU A 209 7.14 56.61 -25.32
CA LEU A 209 7.22 57.41 -26.54
C LEU A 209 8.69 57.53 -27.01
N THR A 210 8.88 57.80 -28.31
CA THR A 210 10.21 57.89 -28.94
C THR A 210 10.70 59.33 -29.16
N ASN A 211 9.98 60.33 -28.65
CA ASN A 211 10.37 61.74 -28.69
C ASN A 211 11.50 62.07 -27.68
N VAL A 212 12.20 63.19 -27.88
CA VAL A 212 13.41 63.53 -27.10
C VAL A 212 13.08 63.79 -25.63
N SER A 213 11.95 64.46 -25.36
CA SER A 213 11.53 64.81 -24.00
C SER A 213 10.80 63.66 -23.30
N GLY A 214 10.61 62.53 -23.99
CA GLY A 214 9.98 61.33 -23.48
C GLY A 214 8.48 61.47 -23.22
N GLY A 215 7.95 60.43 -22.59
CA GLY A 215 6.54 60.22 -22.30
C GLY A 215 6.18 58.75 -22.46
N TYR A 216 4.91 58.44 -22.33
CA TYR A 216 4.40 57.08 -22.44
C TYR A 216 2.97 57.07 -22.98
N ILE A 217 2.60 55.93 -23.54
CA ILE A 217 1.23 55.52 -23.79
C ILE A 217 0.88 54.51 -22.71
N TRP A 218 -0.22 54.73 -22.00
CA TRP A 218 -0.76 53.77 -21.04
C TRP A 218 -2.12 53.28 -21.55
N ALA A 219 -2.23 51.98 -21.78
CA ALA A 219 -3.46 51.31 -22.17
C ALA A 219 -3.94 50.37 -21.06
N VAL A 220 -5.25 50.33 -20.86
CA VAL A 220 -5.96 49.36 -20.02
C VAL A 220 -6.80 48.50 -20.94
N ILE A 221 -6.59 47.19 -20.88
CA ILE A 221 -7.14 46.21 -21.81
C ILE A 221 -7.99 45.22 -21.03
N ASP A 222 -9.13 44.83 -21.58
CA ASP A 222 -9.99 43.82 -20.99
C ASP A 222 -9.29 42.46 -20.96
N ALA A 223 -9.09 41.92 -19.75
CA ALA A 223 -8.50 40.61 -19.52
C ALA A 223 -9.54 39.54 -19.13
N SER A 224 -10.84 39.80 -19.33
CA SER A 224 -11.92 38.82 -19.10
C SER A 224 -11.73 37.51 -19.88
N LYS A 225 -11.16 37.56 -21.09
CA LYS A 225 -10.78 36.35 -21.85
C LYS A 225 -9.72 35.51 -21.12
N LEU A 226 -8.77 36.15 -20.42
CA LEU A 226 -7.74 35.45 -19.65
C LEU A 226 -8.34 34.71 -18.44
N THR A 227 -9.37 35.25 -17.79
CA THR A 227 -10.02 34.53 -16.67
C THR A 227 -10.75 33.29 -17.16
N GLN A 228 -11.38 33.32 -18.34
CA GLN A 228 -11.97 32.11 -18.93
C GLN A 228 -10.91 31.03 -19.20
N ILE A 229 -9.75 31.42 -19.75
CA ILE A 229 -8.61 30.52 -19.96
C ILE A 229 -8.11 29.95 -18.63
N GLN A 230 -8.05 30.77 -17.58
CA GLN A 230 -7.64 30.33 -16.24
C GLN A 230 -8.54 29.20 -15.72
N HIS A 231 -9.87 29.38 -15.80
CA HIS A 231 -10.83 28.38 -15.36
C HIS A 231 -10.75 27.09 -16.19
N ALA A 232 -10.58 27.22 -17.51
CA ALA A 232 -10.39 26.07 -18.40
C ALA A 232 -9.13 25.27 -18.02
N LEU A 233 -8.00 25.95 -17.80
CA LEU A 233 -6.74 25.33 -17.41
C LEU A 233 -6.85 24.60 -16.06
N ILE A 234 -7.50 25.21 -15.06
CA ILE A 234 -7.74 24.55 -13.76
C ILE A 234 -8.61 23.29 -13.94
N LYS A 235 -9.67 23.37 -14.76
CA LYS A 235 -10.55 22.22 -15.02
C LYS A 235 -9.81 21.07 -15.70
N GLU A 236 -8.98 21.35 -16.71
CA GLU A 236 -8.16 20.34 -17.39
C GLU A 236 -7.18 19.66 -16.41
N LEU A 237 -6.47 20.45 -15.60
CA LEU A 237 -5.53 19.93 -14.60
C LEU A 237 -6.23 19.07 -13.54
N LEU A 238 -7.46 19.42 -13.13
CA LEU A 238 -8.25 18.62 -12.20
C LEU A 238 -8.65 17.27 -12.80
N ILE A 239 -9.07 17.23 -14.07
CA ILE A 239 -9.43 15.99 -14.76
C ILE A 239 -8.21 15.07 -14.88
N GLU A 240 -7.05 15.62 -15.22
CA GLU A 240 -5.79 14.87 -15.27
C GLU A 240 -5.40 14.33 -13.89
N ALA A 241 -5.50 15.14 -12.83
CA ALA A 241 -5.22 14.71 -11.47
C ALA A 241 -6.14 13.57 -11.02
N ILE A 242 -7.45 13.68 -11.28
CA ILE A 242 -8.44 12.65 -10.92
C ILE A 242 -8.17 11.35 -11.70
N SER A 243 -7.89 11.46 -13.00
CA SER A 243 -7.60 10.27 -13.82
C SER A 243 -6.31 9.57 -13.37
N ALA A 244 -5.25 10.31 -13.05
CA ALA A 244 -4.02 9.76 -12.49
C ALA A 244 -4.24 9.04 -11.15
N LEU A 245 -5.04 9.63 -10.26
CA LEU A 245 -5.41 9.00 -8.98
C LEU A 245 -6.23 7.72 -9.18
N PHE A 246 -7.16 7.71 -10.14
CA PHE A 246 -7.97 6.53 -10.44
C PHE A 246 -7.10 5.37 -10.99
N VAL A 247 -6.20 5.67 -11.93
CA VAL A 247 -5.25 4.69 -12.46
C VAL A 247 -4.34 4.15 -11.36
N SER A 248 -3.84 5.01 -10.48
CA SER A 248 -3.03 4.59 -9.33
C SER A 248 -3.80 3.69 -8.37
N MET A 249 -5.05 4.03 -8.04
CA MET A 249 -5.90 3.21 -7.18
C MET A 249 -6.11 1.81 -7.78
N PHE A 250 -6.43 1.75 -9.07
CA PHE A 250 -6.59 0.49 -9.79
C PHE A 250 -5.32 -0.37 -9.73
N LEU A 251 -4.15 0.23 -10.03
CA LEU A 251 -2.87 -0.46 -9.99
C LEU A 251 -2.58 -1.04 -8.59
N ILE A 252 -2.84 -0.28 -7.53
CA ILE A 252 -2.61 -0.74 -6.16
C ILE A 252 -3.54 -1.91 -5.81
N LEU A 253 -4.82 -1.83 -6.16
CA LEU A 253 -5.77 -2.93 -5.94
C LEU A 253 -5.36 -4.18 -6.71
N TRP A 254 -4.93 -4.01 -7.96
CA TRP A 254 -4.46 -5.08 -8.83
C TRP A 254 -3.22 -5.77 -8.24
N VAL A 255 -2.18 -5.02 -7.87
CA VAL A 255 -0.96 -5.55 -7.24
C VAL A 255 -1.26 -6.23 -5.90
N SER A 256 -2.12 -5.62 -5.06
CA SER A 256 -2.53 -6.19 -3.78
C SER A 256 -3.21 -7.55 -3.95
N HIS A 257 -4.08 -7.68 -4.95
CA HIS A 257 -4.79 -8.92 -5.25
C HIS A 257 -3.88 -9.99 -5.89
N TRP A 258 -3.05 -9.59 -6.85
CA TRP A 258 -2.26 -10.53 -7.66
C TRP A 258 -0.96 -11.02 -7.01
N ILE A 259 -0.37 -10.20 -6.12
CA ILE A 259 0.93 -10.50 -5.50
C ILE A 259 0.77 -10.67 -4.00
N VAL A 260 0.22 -9.67 -3.30
CA VAL A 260 0.30 -9.63 -1.83
C VAL A 260 -0.64 -10.65 -1.17
N ALA A 261 -1.85 -10.84 -1.69
CA ALA A 261 -2.81 -11.80 -1.14
C ALA A 261 -2.31 -13.27 -1.22
N PRO A 262 -1.82 -13.78 -2.37
CA PRO A 262 -1.21 -15.11 -2.45
C PRO A 262 -0.04 -15.31 -1.47
N LEU A 263 0.86 -14.32 -1.36
CA LEU A 263 1.99 -14.38 -0.42
C LEU A 263 1.53 -14.45 1.04
N LYS A 264 0.49 -13.69 1.42
CA LYS A 264 -0.09 -13.76 2.76
C LYS A 264 -0.69 -15.12 3.07
N LYS A 265 -1.39 -15.74 2.10
CA LYS A 265 -1.95 -17.09 2.27
C LYS A 265 -0.85 -18.13 2.47
N LEU A 266 0.21 -18.09 1.65
CA LEU A 266 1.38 -18.96 1.82
C LEU A 266 2.04 -18.78 3.19
N ALA A 267 2.28 -17.53 3.60
CA ALA A 267 2.87 -17.22 4.90
C ALA A 267 1.99 -17.64 6.09
N ALA A 268 0.66 -17.57 5.95
CA ALA A 268 -0.26 -18.06 6.97
C ALA A 268 -0.20 -19.59 7.09
N SER A 269 -0.18 -20.31 5.96
CA SER A 269 -0.02 -21.77 5.94
C SER A 269 1.33 -22.22 6.51
N MET A 270 2.40 -21.44 6.38
CA MET A 270 3.70 -21.73 7.02
C MET A 270 3.67 -21.68 8.54
N ARG A 271 2.70 -21.00 9.14
CA ARG A 271 2.58 -20.86 10.60
C ARG A 271 1.59 -21.83 11.22
N SER A 272 0.84 -22.60 10.43
CA SER A 272 -0.14 -23.53 10.96
C SER A 272 0.51 -24.84 11.39
N GLU A 273 0.03 -25.40 12.50
CA GLU A 273 0.50 -26.67 13.04
C GLU A 273 0.20 -27.86 12.10
N HIS A 274 -0.72 -27.67 11.15
CA HIS A 274 -1.18 -28.69 10.20
C HIS A 274 -0.84 -28.30 8.75
N ALA A 275 0.28 -27.57 8.57
CA ALA A 275 0.75 -27.05 7.29
C ALA A 275 0.76 -28.09 6.16
N TYR A 276 1.04 -29.36 6.48
CA TYR A 276 1.07 -30.45 5.51
C TYR A 276 -0.32 -30.83 4.93
N GLN A 277 -1.38 -30.75 5.73
CA GLN A 277 -2.74 -31.02 5.27
C GLN A 277 -3.30 -29.82 4.50
N GLU A 278 -3.01 -28.60 4.97
CA GLU A 278 -3.48 -27.36 4.34
C GLU A 278 -2.78 -27.05 3.02
N ILE A 279 -1.51 -27.42 2.84
CA ILE A 279 -0.79 -27.06 1.60
C ILE A 279 -1.41 -27.68 0.35
N ASN A 280 -1.96 -28.90 0.46
CA ASN A 280 -2.50 -29.61 -0.69
C ASN A 280 -3.81 -28.98 -1.22
N SER A 281 -4.46 -28.11 -0.45
CA SER A 281 -5.67 -27.38 -0.86
C SER A 281 -5.39 -25.94 -1.31
N LEU A 282 -4.13 -25.48 -1.28
CA LEU A 282 -3.77 -24.12 -1.71
C LEU A 282 -3.90 -23.96 -3.23
N SER A 283 -4.74 -23.02 -3.65
CA SER A 283 -4.90 -22.60 -5.05
C SER A 283 -3.59 -22.09 -5.68
N GLU A 284 -2.68 -21.58 -4.85
CA GLU A 284 -1.39 -21.02 -5.26
C GLU A 284 -0.48 -22.05 -5.94
N LEU A 285 -0.68 -23.35 -5.68
CA LEU A 285 0.08 -24.43 -6.33
C LEU A 285 -0.20 -24.54 -7.84
N GLN A 286 -1.36 -24.08 -8.31
CA GLN A 286 -1.76 -24.12 -9.72
C GLN A 286 -1.20 -22.95 -10.53
N ARG A 287 -0.61 -21.95 -9.86
CA ARG A 287 -0.05 -20.76 -10.55
C ARG A 287 1.21 -21.13 -11.33
N THR A 288 1.40 -20.48 -12.48
CA THR A 288 2.57 -20.70 -13.37
C THR A 288 3.69 -19.68 -13.19
N ASP A 289 3.49 -18.67 -12.34
CA ASP A 289 4.44 -17.60 -12.05
C ASP A 289 5.43 -17.94 -10.93
N GLU A 290 6.29 -16.98 -10.55
CA GLU A 290 7.29 -17.10 -9.48
C GLU A 290 6.64 -17.41 -8.12
N ILE A 291 5.43 -16.91 -7.87
CA ILE A 291 4.67 -17.24 -6.66
C ILE A 291 4.27 -18.72 -6.66
N GLY A 292 3.82 -19.24 -7.81
CA GLY A 292 3.56 -20.67 -7.97
C GLY A 292 4.81 -21.54 -7.85
N GLN A 293 5.95 -21.08 -8.38
CA GLN A 293 7.24 -21.76 -8.20
C GLN A 293 7.62 -21.83 -6.72
N LEU A 294 7.49 -20.72 -5.99
CA LEU A 294 7.73 -20.67 -4.55
C LEU A 294 6.78 -21.61 -3.77
N ALA A 295 5.49 -21.62 -4.12
CA ALA A 295 4.50 -22.51 -3.50
C ALA A 295 4.87 -24.00 -3.70
N ARG A 296 5.30 -24.39 -4.91
CA ARG A 296 5.76 -25.76 -5.20
C ARG A 296 7.05 -26.11 -4.47
N ALA A 297 8.01 -25.19 -4.39
CA ALA A 297 9.25 -25.39 -3.64
C ALA A 297 8.98 -25.59 -2.14
N TYR A 298 8.09 -24.76 -1.56
CA TYR A 298 7.64 -24.91 -0.18
C TYR A 298 6.96 -26.26 0.07
N ARG A 299 6.06 -26.69 -0.83
CA ARG A 299 5.44 -28.03 -0.76
C ARG A 299 6.49 -29.15 -0.78
N GLY A 300 7.48 -29.06 -1.68
CA GLY A 300 8.57 -30.02 -1.76
C GLY A 300 9.38 -30.14 -0.46
N LEU A 301 9.63 -29.00 0.21
CA LEU A 301 10.29 -28.97 1.51
C LEU A 301 9.45 -29.66 2.60
N LEU A 302 8.14 -29.40 2.65
CA LEU A 302 7.26 -30.05 3.62
C LEU A 302 7.23 -31.57 3.45
N VAL A 303 7.12 -32.06 2.21
CA VAL A 303 7.16 -33.50 1.91
C VAL A 303 8.47 -34.12 2.40
N LYS A 304 9.59 -33.41 2.20
CA LYS A 304 10.91 -33.88 2.66
C LYS A 304 10.99 -33.95 4.20
N ILE A 305 10.48 -32.95 4.90
CA ILE A 305 10.45 -32.92 6.36
C ILE A 305 9.60 -34.07 6.90
N GLU A 306 8.40 -34.29 6.35
CA GLU A 306 7.52 -35.38 6.78
C GLU A 306 8.18 -36.76 6.55
N SER A 307 8.82 -36.94 5.39
CA SER A 307 9.58 -38.16 5.09
C SER A 307 10.70 -38.40 6.10
N GLN A 308 11.48 -37.37 6.46
CA GLN A 308 12.53 -37.48 7.47
C GLN A 308 12.00 -37.79 8.86
N LEU A 309 10.89 -37.17 9.27
CA LEU A 309 10.22 -37.49 10.53
C LEU A 309 9.75 -38.94 10.56
N ASN A 310 9.22 -39.44 9.45
CA ASN A 310 8.81 -40.85 9.36
C ASN A 310 10.01 -41.79 9.44
N ILE A 311 11.14 -41.48 8.80
CA ILE A 311 12.38 -42.26 8.93
C ILE A 311 12.89 -42.26 10.39
N LEU A 312 12.82 -41.13 11.09
CA LEU A 312 13.19 -41.07 12.51
C LEU A 312 12.26 -41.91 13.38
N ARG A 313 10.96 -41.88 13.10
CA ARG A 313 9.96 -42.72 13.80
C ARG A 313 10.21 -44.21 13.55
N THR A 314 10.51 -44.62 12.33
CA THR A 314 10.78 -46.04 12.02
C THR A 314 12.10 -46.52 12.60
N LYS A 315 13.14 -45.69 12.66
CA LYS A 315 14.37 -46.00 13.40
C LYS A 315 14.13 -46.20 14.91
N SER A 316 13.05 -45.66 15.45
CA SER A 316 12.63 -45.84 16.83
C SER A 316 11.83 -47.13 17.07
N ASP A 317 11.53 -47.94 16.05
CA ASP A 317 10.62 -49.09 16.19
C ASP A 317 11.24 -50.37 16.75
N THR A 318 12.56 -50.52 16.65
CA THR A 318 13.26 -51.71 17.12
C THR A 318 14.18 -51.31 18.28
N ASP A 319 14.14 -52.07 19.37
CA ASP A 319 15.10 -51.93 20.46
C ASP A 319 16.46 -52.47 19.99
N PRO A 320 17.52 -51.65 19.97
CA PRO A 320 18.81 -52.04 19.40
C PRO A 320 19.54 -53.12 20.22
N LEU A 321 19.20 -53.30 21.50
CA LEU A 321 19.83 -54.31 22.35
C LEU A 321 19.27 -55.71 22.11
N THR A 322 17.94 -55.81 22.00
CA THR A 322 17.22 -57.09 21.98
C THR A 322 16.71 -57.47 20.59
N GLY A 323 16.70 -56.55 19.63
CA GLY A 323 16.12 -56.76 18.30
C GLY A 323 14.58 -56.83 18.29
N LEU A 324 13.93 -56.79 19.45
CA LEU A 324 12.48 -56.78 19.60
C LEU A 324 11.89 -55.40 19.27
N GLY A 325 10.57 -55.29 19.21
CA GLY A 325 9.91 -54.00 19.09
C GLY A 325 10.23 -53.08 20.27
N SER A 326 10.41 -51.80 20.04
CA SER A 326 10.56 -50.82 21.12
C SER A 326 9.21 -50.54 21.80
N ARG A 327 9.24 -49.85 22.95
CA ARG A 327 8.06 -49.25 23.57
C ARG A 327 7.26 -48.37 22.59
N TYR A 328 7.94 -47.67 21.68
CA TYR A 328 7.28 -46.85 20.65
C TYR A 328 6.50 -47.70 19.64
N LYS A 329 7.06 -48.83 19.21
CA LYS A 329 6.36 -49.79 18.34
C LYS A 329 5.15 -50.38 19.06
N TYR A 330 5.27 -50.75 20.34
CA TYR A 330 4.15 -51.24 21.16
C TYR A 330 2.97 -50.26 21.14
N THR A 331 3.20 -48.98 21.46
CA THR A 331 2.14 -47.96 21.50
C THR A 331 1.39 -47.86 20.17
N ARG A 332 2.07 -48.07 19.04
CA ARG A 332 1.46 -47.97 17.71
C ARG A 332 0.79 -49.26 17.24
N THR A 333 1.35 -50.43 17.55
CA THR A 333 0.91 -51.71 16.95
C THR A 333 0.03 -52.55 17.86
N ALA A 334 0.03 -52.33 19.18
CA ALA A 334 -0.74 -53.14 20.12
C ALA A 334 -2.25 -53.07 19.86
N LEU A 335 -2.80 -51.85 19.73
CA LEU A 335 -4.23 -51.65 19.48
C LEU A 335 -4.69 -52.26 18.13
N PRO A 336 -4.02 -52.01 16.99
CA PRO A 336 -4.34 -52.69 15.73
C PRO A 336 -4.29 -54.22 15.84
N PHE A 337 -3.31 -54.77 16.55
CA PHE A 337 -3.18 -56.21 16.76
C PHE A 337 -4.38 -56.78 17.52
N ILE A 338 -4.70 -56.21 18.68
CA ILE A 338 -5.83 -56.63 19.52
C ILE A 338 -7.14 -56.58 18.73
N LYS A 339 -7.41 -55.46 18.04
CA LYS A 339 -8.61 -55.30 17.20
C LYS A 339 -8.74 -56.38 16.14
N ARG A 340 -7.65 -56.63 15.40
CA ARG A 340 -7.63 -57.58 14.29
C ARG A 340 -7.95 -59.00 14.75
N HIS A 341 -7.32 -59.45 15.83
CA HIS A 341 -7.44 -60.83 16.30
C HIS A 341 -8.72 -61.08 17.10
N LEU A 342 -9.18 -60.11 17.90
CA LEU A 342 -10.52 -60.19 18.52
C LEU A 342 -11.63 -60.24 17.47
N GLY A 343 -11.51 -59.46 16.38
CA GLY A 343 -12.46 -59.48 15.26
C GLY A 343 -12.51 -60.81 14.51
N ARG A 344 -11.48 -61.67 14.66
CA ARG A 344 -11.42 -63.03 14.10
C ARG A 344 -11.95 -64.10 15.06
N GLY A 345 -12.38 -63.71 16.27
CA GLY A 345 -12.80 -64.66 17.30
C GLY A 345 -11.64 -65.46 17.91
N GLU A 346 -10.42 -64.93 17.86
CA GLU A 346 -9.25 -65.56 18.50
C GLU A 346 -9.08 -65.06 19.94
N PHE A 347 -8.49 -65.90 20.80
CA PHE A 347 -8.09 -65.49 22.15
C PHE A 347 -6.80 -64.67 22.05
N VAL A 348 -6.87 -63.40 22.47
CA VAL A 348 -5.74 -62.47 22.44
C VAL A 348 -5.09 -62.43 23.82
N GLY A 349 -3.85 -62.89 23.91
CA GLY A 349 -3.02 -62.81 25.10
C GLY A 349 -2.15 -61.57 25.10
N MET A 350 -2.14 -60.83 26.21
CA MET A 350 -1.10 -59.85 26.53
C MET A 350 -0.29 -60.38 27.71
N ILE A 351 1.00 -60.60 27.49
CA ILE A 351 1.93 -61.14 28.48
C ILE A 351 2.93 -60.05 28.80
N VAL A 352 3.03 -59.68 30.08
CA VAL A 352 4.05 -58.81 30.62
C VAL A 352 5.06 -59.70 31.36
N CYS A 353 6.31 -59.56 31.01
CA CYS A 353 7.42 -60.41 31.46
C CYS A 353 8.51 -59.51 32.04
N ASP A 354 9.11 -59.92 33.15
CA ASP A 354 10.18 -59.18 33.81
C ASP A 354 11.26 -60.15 34.28
N VAL A 355 12.52 -59.78 34.06
CA VAL A 355 13.67 -60.60 34.45
C VAL A 355 13.88 -60.53 35.96
N ASP A 356 13.81 -61.69 36.61
CA ASP A 356 13.85 -61.80 38.05
C ASP A 356 15.18 -61.34 38.63
N ASN A 357 15.10 -60.46 39.64
CA ASN A 357 16.26 -59.95 40.38
C ASN A 357 17.34 -59.29 39.51
N PHE A 358 16.97 -58.74 38.35
CA PHE A 358 17.91 -58.21 37.36
C PHE A 358 18.82 -57.08 37.87
N LYS A 359 18.34 -56.25 38.81
CA LYS A 359 19.20 -55.28 39.50
C LYS A 359 20.37 -55.96 40.21
N SER A 360 20.11 -57.05 40.94
CA SER A 360 21.16 -57.84 41.58
C SER A 360 22.08 -58.50 40.56
N PHE A 361 21.57 -58.91 39.40
CA PHE A 361 22.42 -59.39 38.30
C PHE A 361 23.43 -58.32 37.87
N ASN A 362 22.96 -57.10 37.61
CA ASN A 362 23.80 -55.97 37.22
C ASN A 362 24.81 -55.58 38.30
N ASP A 363 24.41 -55.62 39.58
CA ASP A 363 25.30 -55.30 40.70
C ASP A 363 26.45 -56.33 40.84
N ILE A 364 26.22 -57.58 40.43
CA ILE A 364 27.21 -58.67 40.53
C ILE A 364 28.13 -58.74 39.29
N TYR A 365 27.56 -58.64 38.08
CA TYR A 365 28.28 -58.89 36.83
C TYR A 365 28.54 -57.65 35.98
N GLY A 366 28.00 -56.50 36.39
CA GLY A 366 28.08 -55.24 35.64
C GLY A 366 27.05 -55.13 34.53
N HIS A 367 26.77 -53.89 34.12
CA HIS A 367 25.75 -53.57 33.11
C HIS A 367 26.01 -54.20 31.74
N THR A 368 27.27 -54.38 31.33
CA THR A 368 27.60 -55.02 30.05
C THR A 368 27.14 -56.48 29.99
N GLU A 369 27.34 -57.24 31.07
CA GLU A 369 26.86 -58.61 31.15
C GLU A 369 25.33 -58.66 31.32
N GLY A 370 24.75 -57.66 31.97
CA GLY A 370 23.30 -57.48 32.01
C GLY A 370 22.70 -57.27 30.62
N ASP A 371 23.31 -56.41 29.81
CA ASP A 371 22.90 -56.16 28.43
C ASP A 371 23.01 -57.43 27.58
N ASN A 372 24.09 -58.20 27.72
CA ASN A 372 24.25 -59.52 27.08
C ASN A 372 23.16 -60.51 27.51
N ALA A 373 22.79 -60.52 28.79
CA ALA A 373 21.70 -61.36 29.29
C ALA A 373 20.35 -60.95 28.70
N LEU A 374 20.03 -59.65 28.66
CA LEU A 374 18.81 -59.14 28.05
C LEU A 374 18.75 -59.41 26.54
N ALA A 375 19.86 -59.29 25.82
CA ALA A 375 19.93 -59.65 24.41
C ALA A 375 19.61 -61.13 24.18
N LYS A 376 20.15 -62.03 25.01
CA LYS A 376 19.85 -63.48 24.96
C LYS A 376 18.39 -63.78 25.28
N VAL A 377 17.83 -63.14 26.32
CA VAL A 377 16.41 -63.25 26.67
C VAL A 377 15.53 -62.76 25.51
N GLY A 378 15.82 -61.58 24.96
CA GLY A 378 15.09 -61.01 23.83
C GLY A 378 15.12 -61.90 22.59
N ASN A 379 16.29 -62.45 22.24
CA ASN A 379 16.43 -63.41 21.15
C ASN A 379 15.62 -64.68 21.39
N LYS A 380 15.62 -65.21 22.62
CA LYS A 380 14.81 -66.39 22.96
C LYS A 380 13.32 -66.11 22.86
N ILE A 381 12.86 -64.92 23.29
CA ILE A 381 11.47 -64.49 23.12
C ILE A 381 11.11 -64.42 21.63
N ALA A 382 11.98 -63.86 20.79
CA ALA A 382 11.77 -63.76 19.35
C ALA A 382 11.69 -65.13 18.67
N GLU A 383 12.54 -66.09 19.07
CA GLU A 383 12.57 -67.46 18.54
C GLU A 383 11.28 -68.24 18.88
N LEU A 384 10.72 -68.01 20.07
CA LEU A 384 9.51 -68.69 20.53
C LEU A 384 8.23 -68.06 19.98
N ALA A 385 8.25 -66.76 19.70
CA ALA A 385 7.13 -66.04 19.11
C ALA A 385 6.90 -66.49 17.65
N ARG A 386 5.63 -66.62 17.25
CA ARG A 386 5.28 -66.85 15.83
C ARG A 386 5.46 -65.56 15.03
N ASP A 387 5.56 -65.67 13.71
CA ASP A 387 5.56 -64.51 12.80
C ASP A 387 4.33 -63.58 12.98
N SER A 388 3.22 -64.15 13.46
CA SER A 388 2.01 -63.40 13.77
C SER A 388 2.05 -62.69 15.13
N ASP A 389 2.92 -63.10 16.06
CA ASP A 389 3.00 -62.52 17.39
C ASP A 389 3.86 -61.25 17.38
N LEU A 390 3.64 -60.38 18.36
CA LEU A 390 4.43 -59.15 18.51
C LEU A 390 5.10 -59.14 19.88
N ALA A 391 6.43 -59.09 19.90
CA ALA A 391 7.23 -58.98 21.12
C ALA A 391 7.94 -57.63 21.17
N PHE A 392 7.99 -57.04 22.36
CA PHE A 392 8.53 -55.72 22.63
C PHE A 392 9.39 -55.72 23.89
N ARG A 393 10.45 -54.91 23.91
CA ARG A 393 11.11 -54.47 25.14
C ARG A 393 10.43 -53.18 25.61
N TYR A 394 9.72 -53.25 26.73
CA TYR A 394 8.84 -52.17 27.20
C TYR A 394 9.59 -51.14 28.06
N GLY A 395 10.56 -51.59 28.86
CA GLY A 395 11.48 -50.73 29.63
C GLY A 395 12.52 -51.59 30.33
N GLY A 396 13.78 -51.14 30.44
CA GLY A 396 14.83 -51.85 31.19
C GLY A 396 14.90 -53.38 30.93
N GLU A 397 14.37 -54.14 31.87
CA GLU A 397 14.26 -55.60 31.95
C GLU A 397 12.86 -56.18 31.68
N GLU A 398 11.90 -55.32 31.33
CA GLU A 398 10.50 -55.63 31.06
C GLU A 398 10.24 -55.87 29.57
N PHE A 399 9.52 -56.95 29.28
CA PHE A 399 9.11 -57.36 27.95
C PHE A 399 7.58 -57.47 27.88
N VAL A 400 7.02 -57.14 26.73
CA VAL A 400 5.59 -57.31 26.46
C VAL A 400 5.42 -58.14 25.21
N ILE A 401 4.55 -59.15 25.26
CA ILE A 401 4.26 -60.03 24.14
C ILE A 401 2.76 -60.03 23.90
N LEU A 402 2.39 -59.80 22.66
CA LEU A 402 1.02 -59.93 22.16
C LEU A 402 0.95 -61.14 21.24
N CYS A 403 0.05 -62.05 21.55
CA CYS A 403 -0.15 -63.26 20.77
C CYS A 403 -1.64 -63.57 20.65
N ALA A 404 -2.00 -64.26 19.57
CA ALA A 404 -3.36 -64.72 19.33
C ALA A 404 -3.37 -66.23 19.14
N ARG A 405 -4.32 -66.93 19.78
CA ARG A 405 -4.44 -68.38 19.71
C ARG A 405 -5.92 -68.82 19.58
N PRO A 406 -6.19 -70.02 19.03
CA PRO A 406 -7.53 -70.60 18.96
C PRO A 406 -8.12 -70.99 20.33
N SER A 407 -7.31 -71.13 21.38
CA SER A 407 -7.78 -71.47 22.73
C SER A 407 -6.92 -70.84 23.81
N GLU A 408 -7.50 -70.62 25.00
CA GLU A 408 -6.79 -70.12 26.19
C GLU A 408 -5.65 -71.03 26.61
N SER A 409 -5.86 -72.35 26.55
CA SER A 409 -4.86 -73.35 26.90
C SER A 409 -3.56 -73.20 26.10
N GLN A 410 -3.63 -72.74 24.84
CA GLN A 410 -2.45 -72.49 24.03
C GLN A 410 -1.69 -71.22 24.45
N LEU A 411 -2.38 -70.22 25.01
CA LEU A 411 -1.76 -69.03 25.58
C LEU A 411 -1.00 -69.39 26.86
N TYR A 412 -1.63 -70.18 27.73
CA TYR A 412 -1.00 -70.72 28.94
C TYR A 412 0.24 -71.55 28.60
N TYR A 413 0.10 -72.52 27.67
CA TYR A 413 1.21 -73.36 27.23
C TYR A 413 2.37 -72.55 26.65
N PHE A 414 2.07 -71.54 25.80
CA PHE A 414 3.10 -70.68 25.23
C PHE A 414 3.89 -69.93 26.32
N THR A 415 3.20 -69.42 27.34
CA THR A 415 3.85 -68.61 28.39
C THR A 415 4.63 -69.48 29.37
N GLU A 416 4.12 -70.66 29.72
CA GLU A 416 4.88 -71.66 30.49
C GLU A 416 6.13 -72.12 29.74
N ARG A 417 6.01 -72.40 28.43
CA ARG A 417 7.16 -72.72 27.60
C ARG A 417 8.17 -71.56 27.57
N LEU A 418 7.70 -70.32 27.43
CA LEU A 418 8.57 -69.15 27.44
C LEU A 418 9.40 -69.04 28.72
N LYS A 419 8.77 -69.23 29.87
CA LYS A 419 9.45 -69.25 31.17
C LYS A 419 10.53 -70.35 31.22
N LEU A 420 10.15 -71.59 30.90
CA LEU A 420 11.06 -72.75 30.97
C LEU A 420 12.25 -72.63 30.01
N GLU A 421 12.02 -72.11 28.80
CA GLU A 421 13.06 -71.93 27.78
C GLU A 421 14.03 -70.80 28.14
N ILE A 422 13.54 -69.74 28.80
CA ILE A 422 14.41 -68.67 29.30
C ILE A 422 15.26 -69.16 30.48
N GLU A 423 14.67 -69.89 31.43
CA GLU A 423 15.42 -70.56 32.50
C GLU A 423 16.45 -71.55 31.91
N GLY A 424 16.06 -72.27 30.86
CA GLY A 424 16.89 -73.21 30.11
C GLY A 424 18.07 -72.59 29.35
N LEU A 425 18.14 -71.26 29.22
CA LEU A 425 19.35 -70.58 28.72
C LEU A 425 20.56 -70.79 29.65
N GLY A 426 20.32 -71.14 30.92
CA GLY A 426 21.38 -71.48 31.88
C GLY A 426 22.33 -70.32 32.19
N ILE A 427 21.89 -69.08 32.01
CA ILE A 427 22.71 -67.89 32.27
C ILE A 427 22.89 -67.76 33.79
N LEU A 428 24.13 -67.89 34.27
CA LEU A 428 24.44 -67.90 35.71
C LEU A 428 24.01 -66.60 36.40
N HIS A 429 23.12 -66.68 37.40
CA HIS A 429 22.69 -65.56 38.23
C HIS A 429 22.81 -65.92 39.72
N ALA A 430 23.98 -65.66 40.33
CA ALA A 430 24.26 -66.01 41.72
C ALA A 430 23.29 -65.33 42.73
N GLY A 431 22.82 -64.13 42.41
CA GLY A 431 21.84 -63.38 43.21
C GLY A 431 20.39 -63.88 43.13
N ASN A 432 20.06 -64.82 42.22
CA ASN A 432 18.69 -65.33 42.04
C ASN A 432 18.47 -66.67 42.74
N MET A 433 18.46 -66.68 44.07
CA MET A 433 18.21 -67.90 44.85
C MET A 433 16.70 -68.25 44.89
N PRO A 434 16.31 -69.53 44.81
CA PRO A 434 17.15 -70.73 44.76
C PRO A 434 17.63 -71.16 43.35
N TYR A 435 17.14 -70.51 42.29
CA TYR A 435 17.32 -70.94 40.89
C TYR A 435 18.76 -70.84 40.37
N ARG A 436 19.56 -69.87 40.86
CA ARG A 436 20.95 -69.58 40.48
C ARG A 436 21.19 -69.29 38.99
N VAL A 437 20.12 -69.13 38.21
CA VAL A 437 20.13 -68.76 36.79
C VAL A 437 19.19 -67.60 36.53
N VAL A 438 19.30 -66.94 35.37
CA VAL A 438 18.33 -65.94 34.94
C VAL A 438 16.97 -66.61 34.72
N THR A 439 15.96 -66.14 35.45
CA THR A 439 14.56 -66.55 35.31
C THR A 439 13.70 -65.34 34.98
N VAL A 440 12.47 -65.60 34.55
CA VAL A 440 11.49 -64.54 34.32
C VAL A 440 10.21 -64.83 35.08
N SER A 441 9.64 -63.78 35.66
CA SER A 441 8.25 -63.80 36.12
C SER A 441 7.37 -63.27 35.00
N THR A 442 6.21 -63.91 34.81
CA THR A 442 5.27 -63.52 33.75
C THR A 442 3.87 -63.31 34.31
N GLY A 443 3.21 -62.27 33.82
CA GLY A 443 1.81 -61.97 34.05
C GLY A 443 1.07 -61.92 32.72
N GLY A 444 0.06 -62.77 32.55
CA GLY A 444 -0.75 -62.83 31.35
C GLY A 444 -2.17 -62.34 31.58
N THR A 445 -2.77 -61.76 30.55
CA THR A 445 -4.22 -61.55 30.48
C THR A 445 -4.79 -61.98 29.14
N ILE A 446 -6.05 -62.45 29.16
CA ILE A 446 -6.75 -62.95 27.99
C ILE A 446 -7.95 -62.06 27.70
N ALA A 447 -8.05 -61.61 26.45
CA ALA A 447 -9.26 -61.01 25.90
C ALA A 447 -9.82 -61.90 24.78
N HIS A 448 -11.15 -62.05 24.73
CA HIS A 448 -11.87 -62.79 23.70
C HIS A 448 -13.22 -62.15 23.43
N HIS A 449 -13.76 -62.34 22.21
CA HIS A 449 -15.03 -61.74 21.79
C HIS A 449 -16.21 -62.16 22.69
N SER A 450 -16.20 -63.39 23.23
CA SER A 450 -17.25 -63.89 24.13
C SER A 450 -17.28 -63.22 25.51
N PHE A 451 -16.23 -62.48 25.90
CA PHE A 451 -16.18 -61.74 27.16
C PHE A 451 -16.80 -60.33 27.06
N ARG A 452 -17.35 -59.95 25.88
CA ARG A 452 -18.10 -58.70 25.71
C ARG A 452 -19.54 -58.85 26.23
N ASN A 453 -19.76 -58.62 27.51
CA ASN A 453 -21.08 -58.23 27.99
C ASN A 453 -21.36 -56.76 27.60
N GLN A 454 -22.18 -56.58 26.56
CA GLN A 454 -23.09 -55.46 26.28
C GLN A 454 -22.64 -53.98 26.27
N GLN A 455 -21.35 -53.62 26.21
CA GLN A 455 -20.96 -52.24 25.81
C GLN A 455 -19.76 -52.17 24.87
N PRO A 456 -19.75 -51.22 23.91
CA PRO A 456 -18.58 -50.92 23.09
C PRO A 456 -17.55 -50.18 23.95
N LEU A 457 -16.70 -50.90 24.67
CA LEU A 457 -15.50 -50.29 25.22
C LEU A 457 -14.68 -49.69 24.08
N ASP A 458 -14.24 -48.44 24.30
CA ASP A 458 -13.16 -47.86 23.51
C ASP A 458 -11.99 -48.85 23.52
N HIS A 459 -11.57 -49.28 22.34
CA HIS A 459 -10.52 -50.29 22.22
C HIS A 459 -9.20 -49.78 22.81
N LYS A 460 -9.01 -48.46 22.91
CA LYS A 460 -7.87 -47.87 23.61
C LYS A 460 -7.94 -48.14 25.12
N ALA A 461 -9.11 -47.96 25.73
CA ALA A 461 -9.34 -48.32 27.14
C ALA A 461 -9.17 -49.82 27.38
N LEU A 462 -9.55 -50.67 26.42
CA LEU A 462 -9.31 -52.12 26.50
C LEU A 462 -7.82 -52.47 26.52
N GLN A 463 -7.01 -51.86 25.64
CA GLN A 463 -5.55 -52.09 25.64
C GLN A 463 -4.92 -51.70 26.99
N GLU A 464 -5.25 -50.52 27.52
CA GLU A 464 -4.73 -50.04 28.81
C GLU A 464 -5.18 -50.96 29.96
N HIS A 465 -6.43 -51.40 29.93
CA HIS A 465 -6.95 -52.32 30.93
C HIS A 465 -6.30 -53.70 30.85
N MET A 466 -6.05 -54.24 29.65
CA MET A 466 -5.29 -55.49 29.46
C MET A 466 -3.87 -55.37 30.01
N PHE A 467 -3.21 -54.24 29.82
CA PHE A 467 -1.86 -54.02 30.35
C PHE A 467 -1.86 -54.03 31.87
N ASN A 468 -2.76 -53.27 32.50
CA ASN A 468 -2.93 -53.26 33.97
C ASN A 468 -3.33 -54.64 34.51
N VAL A 469 -4.19 -55.33 33.75
CA VAL A 469 -4.45 -56.77 33.72
C VAL A 469 -3.25 -57.65 34.10
N ALA A 470 -2.39 -57.73 33.09
CA ALA A 470 -1.18 -58.53 33.04
C ALA A 470 -0.13 -58.06 34.04
N ASP A 471 0.04 -56.74 34.25
CA ASP A 471 0.97 -56.19 35.24
C ASP A 471 0.62 -56.62 36.67
N LYS A 472 -0.67 -56.58 37.04
CA LYS A 472 -1.13 -57.12 38.34
C LYS A 472 -0.94 -58.64 38.44
N ALA A 473 -0.97 -59.37 37.34
CA ALA A 473 -0.68 -60.81 37.32
C ALA A 473 0.83 -61.06 37.48
N LEU A 474 1.67 -60.23 36.86
CA LEU A 474 3.13 -60.28 36.99
C LEU A 474 3.55 -60.02 38.43
N TYR A 475 2.95 -59.01 39.07
CA TYR A 475 3.18 -58.72 40.48
C TYR A 475 2.90 -59.94 41.38
N ARG A 476 1.82 -60.68 41.12
CA ARG A 476 1.52 -61.94 41.83
C ARG A 476 2.56 -63.04 41.57
N SER A 477 3.07 -63.16 40.35
CA SER A 477 4.17 -64.09 40.03
C SER A 477 5.42 -63.77 40.83
N LYS A 478 5.73 -62.48 41.01
CA LYS A 478 6.86 -62.05 41.84
C LYS A 478 6.64 -62.37 43.32
N GLU A 479 5.44 -62.21 43.85
CA GLU A 479 5.10 -62.54 45.25
C GLU A 479 5.11 -64.05 45.54
N GLN A 480 4.81 -64.88 44.55
CA GLN A 480 4.81 -66.35 44.68
C GLN A 480 6.21 -66.99 44.65
N GLY A 481 7.27 -66.19 44.77
CA GLY A 481 8.66 -66.68 44.78
C GLY A 481 9.37 -66.57 43.44
N ARG A 482 8.83 -65.77 42.49
CA ARG A 482 9.40 -65.53 41.15
C ARG A 482 9.53 -66.81 40.30
N ASN A 483 9.99 -66.70 39.06
CA ASN A 483 9.97 -67.81 38.10
C ASN A 483 8.57 -68.47 38.01
N HIS A 484 7.53 -67.63 37.98
CA HIS A 484 6.14 -68.07 37.97
C HIS A 484 5.35 -67.43 36.83
N VAL A 485 4.32 -68.13 36.39
CA VAL A 485 3.33 -67.65 35.44
C VAL A 485 2.02 -67.48 36.18
N ASN A 486 1.44 -66.28 36.10
CA ASN A 486 0.07 -66.05 36.55
C ASN A 486 -0.74 -65.45 35.42
N TRP A 487 -1.99 -65.89 35.34
CA TRP A 487 -2.95 -65.37 34.38
C TRP A 487 -4.17 -64.81 35.07
N ARG A 488 -4.72 -63.75 34.50
CA ARG A 488 -6.00 -63.17 34.92
C ARG A 488 -6.84 -62.89 33.69
N ALA A 489 -8.08 -63.39 33.70
CA ALA A 489 -9.04 -63.00 32.68
C ALA A 489 -9.27 -61.48 32.78
N VAL A 490 -9.55 -60.85 31.65
CA VAL A 490 -10.08 -59.49 31.65
C VAL A 490 -11.51 -59.57 32.19
N ASP A 491 -11.67 -59.45 33.50
CA ASP A 491 -12.98 -59.19 34.09
C ASP A 491 -13.36 -57.78 33.67
N MET A 492 -14.31 -57.68 32.74
CA MET A 492 -14.97 -56.41 32.42
C MET A 492 -15.81 -56.04 33.64
N GLU A 493 -15.16 -55.51 34.69
CA GLU A 493 -15.85 -55.01 35.88
C GLU A 493 -16.97 -54.07 35.42
N THR A 494 -18.20 -54.52 35.63
CA THR A 494 -19.35 -53.63 35.71
C THR A 494 -19.04 -52.64 36.83
N LYS A 495 -18.58 -51.45 36.46
CA LYS A 495 -18.70 -50.28 37.32
C LYS A 495 -20.19 -50.08 37.58
N ASN A 496 -20.67 -50.58 38.70
CA ASN A 496 -21.89 -50.08 39.32
C ASN A 496 -21.60 -48.74 39.98
#